data_AF-A0A5C5T400-F1
#
_entry.id   AF-A0A5C5T400-F1
#
_cell.length_a   1.000
_cell.length_b   1.000
_cell.length_c   1.000
_cell.angle_alpha   90.00
_cell.angle_beta   90.00
_cell.angle_gamma   90.00
#
_symmetry.space_group_name_H-M   'P 1'
#
loop_
_entity.id
_entity.type
_entity.pdbx_description
1 polymer ?
#
loop_
_entity_poly.entity_id
_entity_poly.type
_entity_poly.pdbx_seq_one_letter_code
_entity_poly.pdbx_strand_id
1 'polypeptide(L)'
;MLDRHGELTNEERFTAFLKNVTLEKKDRINIISFTTEGDPIGNELIFDGSMIKLVVDSTKDQFGSGKVTEIMCKTIKEAESAEQIDYVLEGCNEGDGDIIVLAKWK
;
A
#
# COMPACT_ATOMS: atom_id res chain seq x y z
N MET A 1 -4.46 3.44 8.22
CA MET A 1 -4.84 2.02 8.32
C MET A 1 -3.71 1.29 9.02
N LEU A 2 -4.03 0.33 9.89
CA LEU A 2 -3.05 -0.64 10.38
C LEU A 2 -3.36 -1.99 9.73
N ASP A 3 -2.32 -2.68 9.29
CA ASP A 3 -2.36 -4.06 8.83
C ASP A 3 -1.42 -4.89 9.69
N ARG A 4 -1.99 -5.69 10.60
CA ARG A 4 -1.22 -6.61 11.43
C ARG A 4 -1.49 -8.04 10.99
N HIS A 5 -0.83 -8.44 9.90
CA HIS A 5 -0.97 -9.76 9.30
C HIS A 5 -2.42 -10.10 8.92
N GLY A 6 -3.14 -9.15 8.31
CA GLY A 6 -4.52 -9.32 7.89
C GLY A 6 -5.56 -8.84 8.90
N GLU A 7 -5.15 -8.48 10.13
CA GLU A 7 -6.02 -7.75 11.06
C GLU A 7 -6.03 -6.26 10.70
N LEU A 8 -7.05 -5.86 9.94
CA LEU A 8 -7.17 -4.54 9.37
C LEU A 8 -7.96 -3.58 10.29
N THR A 9 -7.50 -2.34 10.39
CA THR A 9 -8.23 -1.27 11.12
C THR A 9 -8.41 -0.03 10.25
N ASN A 10 -9.55 0.64 10.41
CA ASN A 10 -9.92 1.84 9.64
C ASN A 10 -9.93 1.54 8.13
N GLU A 11 -10.57 0.42 7.77
CA GLU A 11 -10.77 -0.01 6.38
C GLU A 11 -11.59 1.03 5.60
N GLU A 12 -12.51 1.76 6.26
CA GLU A 12 -13.29 2.80 5.60
C GLU A 12 -12.41 3.88 4.95
N ARG A 13 -11.25 4.19 5.57
CA ARG A 13 -10.32 5.17 5.04
C ARG A 13 -9.61 4.66 3.78
N PHE A 14 -9.28 3.37 3.74
CA PHE A 14 -8.67 2.72 2.58
C PHE A 14 -9.65 2.62 1.44
N THR A 15 -10.90 2.19 1.70
CA THR A 15 -11.98 2.20 0.70
C THR A 15 -12.24 3.61 0.15
N ALA A 16 -12.22 4.65 1.01
CA ALA A 16 -12.35 6.03 0.56
C ALA A 16 -11.19 6.48 -0.35
N PHE A 17 -9.96 6.02 -0.07
CA PHE A 17 -8.80 6.27 -0.92
C PHE A 17 -8.97 5.64 -2.30
N LEU A 18 -9.32 4.35 -2.37
CA LEU A 18 -9.57 3.65 -3.64
C LEU A 18 -10.64 4.37 -4.48
N LYS A 19 -11.75 4.76 -3.85
CA LYS A 19 -12.80 5.54 -4.51
C LYS A 19 -12.29 6.87 -5.06
N ASN A 20 -11.45 7.57 -4.30
CA ASN A 20 -10.87 8.83 -4.75
C ASN A 20 -9.92 8.63 -5.93
N VAL A 21 -9.14 7.55 -5.96
CA VAL A 21 -8.31 7.18 -7.13
C VAL A 21 -9.19 6.97 -8.37
N THR A 22 -10.28 6.19 -8.26
CA THR A 22 -11.22 5.96 -9.37
C THR A 22 -11.88 7.26 -9.88
N LEU A 23 -12.11 8.22 -8.97
CA LEU A 23 -12.71 9.52 -9.31
C LEU A 23 -11.68 10.58 -9.70
N GLU A 24 -10.41 10.20 -9.90
CA GLU A 24 -9.29 11.12 -10.22
C GLU A 24 -9.13 12.26 -9.19
N LYS A 25 -9.57 12.01 -7.95
CA LYS A 25 -9.53 12.97 -6.86
C LYS A 25 -8.27 12.75 -6.03
N LYS A 26 -7.46 13.81 -5.90
CA LYS A 26 -6.29 13.84 -5.03
C LYS A 26 -6.62 13.32 -3.64
N ASP A 27 -5.81 12.37 -3.16
CA ASP A 27 -5.96 11.80 -1.83
C ASP A 27 -4.66 11.20 -1.32
N ARG A 28 -4.55 10.96 -0.02
CA ARG A 28 -3.40 10.30 0.60
C ARG A 28 -3.80 9.37 1.74
N ILE A 29 -3.17 8.21 1.84
CA ILE A 29 -3.37 7.29 2.95
C ILE A 29 -2.05 6.76 3.48
N ASN A 30 -1.98 6.62 4.80
CA ASN A 30 -0.89 5.94 5.49
C ASN A 30 -1.36 4.57 5.95
N ILE A 31 -0.60 3.55 5.60
CA ILE A 31 -0.77 2.16 5.98
C ILE A 31 0.48 1.79 6.79
N ILE A 32 0.28 1.26 7.99
CA ILE A 32 1.38 0.70 8.78
C ILE A 32 1.19 -0.81 8.76
N SER A 33 2.10 -1.52 8.11
CA SER A 33 2.18 -2.97 8.15
C SER A 33 3.27 -3.41 9.14
N PHE A 34 3.29 -4.69 9.50
CA PHE A 34 4.27 -5.24 10.42
C PHE A 34 5.00 -6.43 9.80
N THR A 35 6.31 -6.53 10.02
CA THR A 35 7.08 -7.75 9.72
C THR A 35 6.64 -8.90 10.60
N THR A 36 7.04 -10.13 10.27
CA THR A 36 6.75 -11.32 11.09
C THR A 36 7.28 -11.20 12.51
N GLU A 37 8.38 -10.47 12.70
CA GLU A 37 9.00 -10.17 13.99
C GLU A 37 8.27 -9.04 14.75
N GLY A 38 7.37 -8.31 14.08
CA GLY A 38 6.56 -7.25 14.64
C GLY A 38 7.13 -5.83 14.47
N ASP A 39 8.14 -5.65 13.61
CA ASP A 39 8.67 -4.32 13.31
C ASP A 39 7.75 -3.59 12.32
N PRO A 40 7.44 -2.30 12.52
CA PRO A 40 6.53 -1.58 11.65
C PRO A 40 7.21 -1.13 10.35
N ILE A 41 6.49 -1.27 9.24
CA ILE A 41 6.83 -0.70 7.93
C ILE A 41 5.77 0.34 7.57
N GLY A 42 6.20 1.58 7.32
CA GLY A 42 5.32 2.65 6.86
C GLY A 42 5.13 2.60 5.35
N ASN A 43 3.89 2.60 4.89
CA ASN A 43 3.55 2.70 3.47
C ASN A 43 2.59 3.88 3.29
N GLU A 44 3.07 4.96 2.67
CA GLU A 44 2.24 6.09 2.31
C GLU A 44 1.92 6.06 0.82
N LEU A 45 0.63 6.10 0.48
CA LEU A 45 0.13 6.24 -0.88
C LEU A 45 -0.39 7.66 -1.08
N ILE A 46 0.15 8.37 -2.06
CA ILE A 46 -0.24 9.74 -2.42
C ILE A 46 -0.68 9.73 -3.87
N PHE A 47 -1.97 9.95 -4.11
CA PHE A 47 -2.51 10.08 -5.45
C PHE A 47 -2.67 11.56 -5.80
N ASP A 48 -2.05 11.98 -6.90
CA ASP A 48 -2.04 13.38 -7.33
C ASP A 48 -3.17 13.73 -8.33
N GLY A 49 -4.07 12.78 -8.61
CA GLY A 49 -5.09 12.87 -9.65
C GLY A 49 -4.69 12.16 -10.95
N SER A 50 -3.44 11.72 -11.09
CA SER A 50 -2.96 10.98 -12.26
C SER A 50 -2.04 9.81 -11.91
N MET A 51 -1.15 9.95 -10.94
CA MET A 51 -0.15 8.95 -10.54
C MET A 51 -0.20 8.75 -9.03
N ILE A 52 0.21 7.55 -8.60
CA ILE A 52 0.36 7.18 -7.19
C ILE A 52 1.84 7.21 -6.85
N LYS A 53 2.24 8.05 -5.90
CA LYS A 53 3.53 7.95 -5.22
C LYS A 53 3.37 7.05 -4.01
N LEU A 54 4.13 5.95 -3.98
CA LEU A 54 4.34 5.10 -2.82
C LEU A 54 5.62 5.53 -2.10
N VAL A 55 5.53 5.81 -0.82
CA VAL A 55 6.69 6.00 0.06
C VAL A 55 6.73 4.84 1.05
N VAL A 56 7.80 4.06 0.99
CA VAL A 56 8.07 2.94 1.92
C VAL A 56 9.12 3.39 2.92
N ASP A 57 8.76 3.41 4.19
CA ASP A 57 9.66 3.70 5.31
C ASP A 57 9.92 2.41 6.09
N SER A 58 11.11 1.83 5.86
CA SER A 58 11.62 0.66 6.58
C SER A 58 12.64 1.04 7.66
N THR A 59 12.73 2.30 8.07
CA THR A 59 13.75 2.76 9.04
C THR A 59 13.59 2.16 10.44
N LYS A 60 12.40 1.62 10.74
CA LYS A 60 12.09 0.93 11.99
C LYS A 60 12.14 -0.60 11.90
N ASP A 61 12.37 -1.14 10.71
CA ASP A 61 12.63 -2.55 10.50
C ASP A 61 14.09 -2.84 10.89
N GLN A 62 14.28 -3.58 11.98
CA GLN A 62 15.60 -3.83 12.56
C GLN A 62 16.48 -4.71 11.66
N PHE A 63 15.87 -5.50 10.79
CA PHE A 63 16.56 -6.44 9.90
C PHE A 63 16.41 -6.07 8.41
N GLY A 64 15.60 -5.06 8.11
CA GLY A 64 15.37 -4.56 6.76
C GLY A 64 16.46 -3.62 6.22
N SER A 65 16.13 -2.96 5.11
CA SER A 65 17.06 -2.05 4.43
C SER A 65 17.34 -0.76 5.20
N GLY A 66 16.50 -0.40 6.18
CA GLY A 66 16.64 0.81 7.00
C GLY A 66 16.56 2.10 6.17
N LYS A 67 15.72 2.14 5.13
CA LYS A 67 15.68 3.23 4.15
C LYS A 67 14.26 3.74 3.93
N VAL A 68 14.20 4.94 3.38
CA VAL A 68 12.98 5.48 2.77
C VAL A 68 13.12 5.34 1.26
N THR A 69 12.18 4.65 0.62
CA THR A 69 12.13 4.44 -0.83
C THR A 69 10.88 5.10 -1.39
N GLU A 70 11.01 5.73 -2.57
CA GLU A 70 9.89 6.36 -3.27
C GLU A 70 9.69 5.70 -4.63
N ILE A 71 8.45 5.27 -4.92
CA ILE A 71 8.09 4.56 -6.15
C ILE A 71 6.89 5.26 -6.77
N MET A 72 6.93 5.49 -8.08
CA MET A 72 5.82 6.09 -8.84
C MET A 72 5.10 5.02 -9.63
N CYS A 73 3.82 4.83 -9.38
CA CYS A 73 2.96 3.85 -10.03
C CYS A 73 1.76 4.52 -10.70
N LYS A 74 1.17 3.88 -11.71
CA LYS A 74 0.08 4.48 -12.49
C LYS A 74 -1.27 4.33 -11.80
N THR A 75 -1.52 3.20 -11.18
CA THR A 75 -2.84 2.87 -10.61
C THR A 75 -2.71 1.83 -9.50
N ILE A 76 -3.82 1.61 -8.81
CA ILE A 76 -4.03 0.53 -7.85
C ILE A 76 -5.23 -0.30 -8.30
N LYS A 77 -5.13 -1.63 -8.24
CA LYS A 77 -6.21 -2.56 -8.59
C LYS A 77 -6.45 -3.58 -7.49
N GLU A 78 -7.66 -4.12 -7.50
CA GLU A 78 -8.06 -5.26 -6.68
C GLU A 78 -7.89 -6.54 -7.50
N ALA A 79 -7.14 -7.49 -6.96
CA ALA A 79 -6.97 -8.84 -7.49
C ALA A 79 -7.58 -9.83 -6.50
N GLU A 80 -8.79 -10.30 -6.80
CA GLU A 80 -9.56 -11.19 -5.93
C GLU A 80 -9.30 -12.66 -6.26
N SER A 81 -9.04 -13.46 -5.22
CA SER A 81 -8.92 -14.91 -5.28
C SER A 81 -9.97 -15.60 -4.39
N ALA A 82 -9.91 -16.93 -4.29
CA ALA A 82 -10.77 -17.66 -3.35
C ALA A 82 -10.44 -17.36 -1.87
N GLU A 83 -9.19 -17.01 -1.58
CA GLU A 83 -8.67 -16.90 -0.21
C GLU A 83 -8.52 -15.45 0.26
N GLN A 84 -8.24 -14.52 -0.66
CA GLN A 84 -7.92 -13.13 -0.31
C GLN A 84 -8.26 -12.15 -1.44
N ILE A 85 -8.17 -10.86 -1.11
CA ILE A 85 -8.17 -9.73 -2.04
C ILE A 85 -6.83 -9.03 -1.90
N ASP A 86 -6.06 -8.99 -2.99
CA ASP A 86 -4.80 -8.26 -3.05
C ASP A 86 -5.01 -6.88 -3.68
N TYR A 87 -4.46 -5.86 -3.05
CA TYR A 87 -4.43 -4.50 -3.57
C TYR A 87 -3.06 -4.22 -4.15
N VAL A 88 -3.02 -4.07 -5.47
CA VAL A 88 -1.82 -4.15 -6.28
C VAL A 88 -1.57 -2.83 -7.01
N LEU A 89 -0.40 -2.23 -6.80
CA LEU A 89 0.08 -1.12 -7.60
C LEU A 89 0.70 -1.63 -8.89
N GLU A 90 0.28 -1.04 -10.01
CA GLU A 90 0.74 -1.42 -11.35
C GLU A 90 1.44 -0.25 -12.06
N GLY A 91 2.31 -0.61 -13.02
CA GLY A 91 3.01 0.37 -13.87
C GLY A 91 4.00 1.23 -13.10
N CYS A 92 4.67 0.63 -12.12
CA CYS A 92 5.67 1.28 -11.28
C CYS A 92 6.98 1.54 -12.04
N ASN A 93 7.68 2.62 -11.70
CA ASN A 93 8.94 3.03 -12.34
C ASN A 93 10.19 2.32 -11.80
N GLU A 94 10.09 1.65 -10.66
CA GLU A 94 11.17 0.85 -10.06
C GLU A 94 10.72 -0.61 -9.90
N GLY A 95 11.53 -1.52 -10.43
CA GLY A 95 11.24 -2.96 -10.46
C GLY A 95 10.38 -3.38 -11.65
N ASP A 96 10.56 -4.62 -12.12
CA ASP A 96 9.79 -5.20 -13.23
C ASP A 96 8.43 -5.78 -12.79
N GLY A 97 7.93 -5.41 -11.61
CA GLY A 97 6.85 -6.13 -10.95
C GLY A 97 5.75 -5.25 -10.34
N ASP A 98 4.57 -5.83 -10.31
CA ASP A 98 3.42 -5.35 -9.54
C ASP A 98 3.73 -5.36 -8.04
N ILE A 99 3.33 -4.31 -7.31
CA ILE A 99 3.60 -4.17 -5.86
C ILE A 99 2.31 -4.39 -5.08
N ILE A 100 2.25 -5.46 -4.29
CA ILE A 100 1.14 -5.70 -3.36
C ILE A 100 1.34 -4.79 -2.14
N VAL A 101 0.41 -3.85 -1.92
CA VAL A 101 0.47 -2.91 -0.78
C VAL A 101 -0.43 -3.32 0.39
N LEU A 102 -1.39 -4.20 0.15
CA LEU A 102 -2.28 -4.76 1.16
C LEU A 102 -2.85 -6.08 0.65
N ALA A 103 -2.91 -7.09 1.53
CA ALA A 103 -3.61 -8.35 1.29
C ALA A 103 -4.69 -8.53 2.36
N LYS A 104 -5.94 -8.75 1.93
CA LYS A 104 -7.09 -8.95 2.82
C LYS A 104 -7.63 -10.37 2.68
N TRP A 105 -7.46 -11.18 3.72
CA TRP A 105 -7.98 -12.54 3.79
C TRP A 105 -9.51 -12.55 3.96
N LYS A 106 -10.17 -13.54 3.33
CA LYS A 106 -11.63 -13.72 3.36
C LYS A 106 -12.11 -14.54 4.56
#